data_AF-A0A9X8G3C4-F1
#
_entry.id   AF-A0A9X8G3C4-F1
#
_cell.length_a   1.000
_cell.length_b   1.000
_cell.length_c   1.000
_cell.angle_alpha   90.00
_cell.angle_beta   90.00
_cell.angle_gamma   90.00
#
_symmetry.space_group_name_H-M   'P 1'
#
loop_
_entity.id
_entity.type
_entity.pdbx_description
1 polymer ?
#
loop_
_entity_poly.entity_id
_entity_poly.type
_entity_poly.pdbx_seq_one_letter_code
_entity_poly.pdbx_strand_id
1 'polypeptide(L)' 'MDSESIIAAANRAQQAEDAGLGNCSRTWHVGFFFDGIHRNIDQDASEQRLSNVAPSSGYNCKSTRK' A
#
# COMPACT_ATOMS: atom_id res chain seq x y z
N MET A 1 -18.41 -27.70 17.50
CA MET A 1 -17.19 -27.39 16.74
C MET A 1 -16.56 -28.71 16.36
N ASP A 2 -16.24 -28.87 15.08
CA ASP A 2 -15.65 -30.10 14.54
C ASP A 2 -14.15 -30.15 14.84
N SER A 3 -13.61 -31.32 15.19
CA SER A 3 -12.21 -31.47 15.62
C SER A 3 -11.20 -31.05 14.54
N GLU A 4 -11.56 -31.23 13.26
CA GLU A 4 -10.67 -30.84 12.17
C GLU A 4 -10.57 -29.31 12.05
N SER A 5 -11.66 -28.60 12.35
CA SER A 5 -11.65 -27.13 12.37
C SER A 5 -10.70 -26.55 13.43
N ILE A 6 -10.56 -27.24 14.57
CA ILE A 6 -9.65 -26.85 15.66
C ILE A 6 -8.20 -27.10 15.26
N ILE A 7 -7.91 -28.27 14.68
CA ILE A 7 -6.56 -28.63 14.20
C ILE A 7 -6.11 -27.68 13.09
N ALA A 8 -7.00 -27.36 12.15
CA ALA A 8 -6.71 -26.40 11.08
C ALA A 8 -6.39 -24.99 11.64
N ALA A 9 -7.07 -24.55 12.70
CA ALA A 9 -6.79 -23.26 13.34
C ALA A 9 -5.43 -23.26 14.07
N ALA A 10 -5.12 -24.33 14.80
CA ALA A 10 -3.84 -24.49 15.49
C ALA A 10 -2.66 -24.49 14.51
N ASN A 11 -2.78 -25.23 13.40
CA ASN A 11 -1.74 -25.29 12.37
C ASN A 11 -1.49 -23.91 11.73
N ARG A 12 -2.54 -23.11 11.46
CA ARG A 12 -2.36 -21.74 10.94
C ARG A 12 -1.64 -20.83 11.92
N ALA A 13 -1.94 -20.96 13.22
CA ALA A 13 -1.27 -20.17 14.25
C ALA A 13 0.21 -20.56 14.36
N GLN A 14 0.53 -21.85 14.39
CA GLN A 14 1.91 -22.33 14.43
C GLN A 14 2.71 -21.92 13.19
N GLN A 15 2.12 -22.06 11.99
CA GLN A 15 2.76 -21.60 10.76
C GLN A 15 3.03 -20.10 10.74
N ALA A 16 2.15 -19.29 11.36
CA ALA A 16 2.38 -17.85 11.47
C ALA A 16 3.56 -17.53 12.39
N GLU A 17 3.67 -18.21 13.53
CA GLU A 17 4.80 -18.08 14.47
C GLU A 17 6.12 -18.56 13.83
N ASP A 18 6.13 -19.76 13.23
CA ASP A 18 7.31 -20.39 12.62
C ASP A 18 7.83 -19.61 11.40
N ALA A 19 6.93 -19.01 10.62
CA ALA A 19 7.30 -18.16 9.50
C ALA A 19 7.71 -16.74 9.92
N GLY A 20 7.70 -16.41 11.22
CA GLY A 20 7.95 -15.06 11.73
C GLY A 20 6.92 -14.03 11.24
N LEU A 21 5.74 -14.50 10.83
CA LEU A 21 4.61 -13.69 10.41
C LEU A 21 3.89 -13.20 11.68
N GLY A 22 4.54 -12.30 12.43
CA GLY A 22 3.86 -11.51 13.45
C GLY A 22 2.69 -10.73 12.84
N ASN A 23 1.81 -10.16 13.67
CA ASN A 23 0.71 -9.31 13.18
C ASN A 23 1.26 -8.29 12.18
N CYS A 24 0.88 -8.41 10.90
CA CYS A 24 1.28 -7.51 9.83
C CYS A 24 0.65 -6.13 10.09
N SER A 25 1.21 -5.37 11.02
CA SER A 25 0.75 -4.03 11.43
C SER A 25 1.09 -2.94 10.42
N ARG A 26 1.37 -3.33 9.16
CA ARG A 26 1.76 -2.38 8.13
C ARG A 26 0.50 -1.67 7.61
N THR A 27 0.28 -0.46 8.11
CA THR A 27 -0.74 0.45 7.57
C THR A 27 -0.46 0.70 6.09
N TRP A 28 -1.45 0.39 5.24
CA TRP A 28 -1.39 0.70 3.83
C TRP A 28 -1.89 2.13 3.61
N HIS A 29 -0.97 3.05 3.32
CA HIS A 29 -1.31 4.44 2.98
C HIS A 29 -1.57 4.56 1.49
N VAL A 30 -2.81 4.93 1.12
CA VAL A 30 -3.20 5.19 -0.27
C VAL A 30 -3.59 6.66 -0.40
N GLY A 31 -2.94 7.37 -1.32
CA GLY A 31 -3.30 8.73 -1.68
C GLY A 31 -3.88 8.74 -3.09
N PHE A 32 -5.08 9.29 -3.25
CA PHE A 32 -5.64 9.60 -4.56
C PHE A 32 -5.41 11.08 -4.85
N PHE A 33 -4.83 11.37 -6.01
CA PHE A 33 -4.45 12.71 -6.43
C PHE A 33 -5.21 13.02 -7.73
N PHE A 34 -6.07 14.04 -7.67
CA PHE A 34 -6.86 14.49 -8.82
C PHE A 34 -6.28 15.79 -9.33
N ASP A 35 -5.89 15.83 -10.60
CA ASP A 35 -5.39 17.04 -11.24
C ASP A 35 -6.54 17.93 -11.74
N GLY A 36 -6.22 19.16 -12.12
CA GLY A 36 -7.16 20.13 -12.68
C GLY A 36 -7.71 19.76 -14.05
N ILE A 37 -8.77 20.47 -14.46
CA ILE A 37 -9.38 20.33 -15.79
C ILE A 37 -8.34 20.63 -16.88
N HIS A 38 -8.33 19.82 -17.96
CA HIS A 38 -7.37 19.92 -19.07
C HIS A 38 -5.90 19.69 -18.70
N ARG A 39 -5.62 19.02 -17.57
CA ARG A 39 -4.25 18.63 -17.20
C ARG A 39 -3.98 17.17 -17.51
N ASN A 40 -2.79 16.91 -18.06
CA ASN A 40 -2.32 15.59 -18.40
C ASN A 40 -0.81 15.52 -18.15
N ILE A 41 -0.38 14.59 -17.30
CA ILE A 41 1.01 14.52 -16.83
C ILE A 41 2.02 14.31 -17.96
N ASP A 42 1.71 13.49 -18.97
CA ASP A 42 2.65 13.17 -20.04
C ASP A 42 2.82 14.35 -21.00
N GLN A 43 1.71 15.02 -21.33
CA GLN A 43 1.72 16.20 -22.19
C GLN A 43 2.35 17.40 -21.47
N ASP A 44 1.89 17.69 -20.25
CA ASP A 44 2.36 18.83 -19.45
C ASP A 44 3.85 18.67 -19.05
N ALA A 45 4.37 17.44 -18.93
CA ALA A 45 5.80 17.20 -18.67
C ALA A 45 6.69 17.70 -19.82
N SER A 46 6.29 17.43 -21.07
CA SER A 46 7.05 17.83 -22.26
C SER A 46 7.09 19.35 -22.44
N GLU A 47 6.00 20.03 -22.04
CA GLU A 47 5.86 21.50 -22.11
C GLU A 47 6.40 22.23 -20.87
N GLN A 48 6.90 21.52 -19.86
CA GLN A 48 7.29 22.09 -18.54
C GLN A 48 6.14 22.81 -17.82
N ARG A 49 4.91 22.30 -17.95
CA ARG A 49 3.67 22.90 -17.42
C ARG A 49 2.97 22.05 -16.36
N LEU A 50 3.72 21.19 -15.68
CA LEU A 50 3.22 20.30 -14.63
C LEU A 50 2.50 21.08 -13.53
N SER A 51 1.33 20.56 -13.12
CA SER A 51 0.62 21.04 -11.95
C SER A 51 1.34 20.65 -10.66
N ASN A 52 0.91 21.18 -9.51
CA ASN A 52 1.43 20.74 -8.22
C ASN A 52 1.03 19.30 -7.87
N VAL A 53 -0.02 18.78 -8.52
CA VAL A 53 -0.55 17.44 -8.26
C VAL A 53 0.29 16.37 -8.97
N ALA A 54 0.69 16.62 -10.22
CA ALA A 54 1.49 15.69 -11.02
C ALA A 54 2.77 15.17 -10.33
N PRO A 55 3.66 16.00 -9.76
CA PRO A 55 4.84 15.50 -9.04
C PRO A 55 4.45 14.71 -7.79
N SER A 56 3.32 15.01 -7.14
CA SER A 56 2.87 14.27 -5.95
C SER A 56 2.40 12.84 -6.23
N SER A 57 1.97 12.56 -7.46
CA SER A 57 1.48 11.26 -7.91
C SER A 57 2.59 10.18 -7.97
N GLY A 58 3.86 10.59 -8.12
CA GLY A 58 5.00 9.68 -8.28
C GLY A 58 5.82 9.41 -7.01
N TYR A 59 5.55 10.08 -5.88
CA TYR A 59 6.36 9.87 -4.69
C TYR A 59 6.02 8.55 -4.00
N ASN A 60 7.04 7.72 -3.82
CA ASN A 60 6.97 6.52 -2.99
C ASN A 60 6.72 6.93 -1.54
N CYS A 61 5.70 6.34 -0.91
CA CYS A 61 5.41 6.56 0.51
C CYS A 61 6.64 6.17 1.32
N LYS A 62 7.36 7.17 1.85
CA LYS A 62 8.48 6.91 2.75
C LYS A 62 7.93 6.34 4.04
N SER A 63 7.92 5.01 4.15
CA SER A 63 7.66 4.31 5.41
C SER A 63 8.75 4.69 6.41
N THR A 64 8.44 5.65 7.27
CA THR A 64 9.25 5.93 8.46
C THR A 64 8.86 4.91 9.51
N ARG A 65 9.55 3.76 9.53
CA ARG A 65 9.61 2.95 10.75
C ARG A 65 10.23 3.84 11.83
N LYS A 66 9.51 4.03 12.94
CA LYS A 66 10.14 4.47 14.18
C LYS A 66 11.02 3.35 14.73
#